data_AF-A0A938S929-F1
#
_entry.id   AF-A0A938S929-F1
#
_cell.length_a   1.000
_cell.length_b   1.000
_cell.length_c   1.000
_cell.angle_alpha   90.00
_cell.angle_beta   90.00
_cell.angle_gamma   90.00
#
_symmetry.space_group_name_H-M   'P 1'
#
loop_
_entity.id
_entity.type
_entity.pdbx_description
1 polymer ?
#
loop_
_entity_poly.entity_id
_entity_poly.type
_entity_poly.pdbx_seq_one_letter_code
_entity_poly.pdbx_strand_id
1 'polypeptide(L)' 'MEFEFDPKKSESNKQKHGIDFLEAQALWQDTDRIEVPARTYEG' A
#
# COMPACT_ATOMS: atom_id res chain seq x y z
N MET A 1 -14.68 0.24 3.28
CA MET A 1 -14.59 0.36 1.82
C MET A 1 -13.72 -0.79 1.35
N GLU A 2 -14.24 -1.68 0.50
CA GLU A 2 -13.42 -2.76 -0.05
C GLU A 2 -12.52 -2.17 -1.14
N PHE A 3 -11.23 -2.50 -1.09
CA PHE A 3 -10.27 -2.10 -2.11
C PHE A 3 -10.24 -3.18 -3.19
N GLU A 4 -10.71 -2.85 -4.39
CA GLU A 4 -10.72 -3.77 -5.53
C GLU A 4 -9.43 -3.66 -6.35
N PHE A 5 -8.87 -4.79 -6.75
CA PHE A 5 -7.70 -4.88 -7.61
C PHE A 5 -7.71 -6.15 -8.45
N ASP A 6 -6.97 -6.14 -9.57
CA ASP A 6 -6.74 -7.32 -10.40
C ASP A 6 -5.69 -8.25 -9.72
N PRO A 7 -6.03 -9.51 -9.39
CA PRO A 7 -5.09 -10.47 -8.81
C PRO A 7 -3.83 -10.68 -9.64
N LYS A 8 -3.92 -10.66 -10.98
CA LYS A 8 -2.76 -10.84 -11.86
C LYS A 8 -1.80 -9.66 -11.79
N LYS A 9 -2.34 -8.45 -11.64
CA LYS A 9 -1.53 -7.25 -11.40
C LYS A 9 -0.85 -7.32 -10.04
N SER A 10 -1.56 -7.80 -9.02
CA SER A 10 -1.00 -8.01 -7.68
C SER A 10 0.21 -8.96 -7.71
N GLU A 11 0.07 -10.10 -8.38
CA GLU A 11 1.16 -11.07 -8.55
C GLU A 11 2.34 -10.48 -9.34
N SER A 12 2.05 -9.75 -10.42
CA SER A 12 3.08 -9.07 -11.20
C SER A 12 3.84 -8.03 -10.38
N ASN A 13 3.17 -7.32 -9.48
CA ASN A 13 3.81 -6.39 -8.55
C ASN A 13 4.72 -7.14 -7.57
N LYS A 14 4.29 -8.30 -7.05
CA LYS A 14 5.12 -9.13 -6.19
C LYS A 14 6.43 -9.52 -6.87
N GLN A 15 6.36 -9.97 -8.12
CA GLN A 15 7.53 -10.36 -8.88
C GLN A 15 8.46 -9.17 -9.19
N LYS A 16 7.90 -7.99 -9.50
CA LYS A 16 8.68 -6.80 -9.90
C LYS A 16 9.23 -6.01 -8.71
N HIS A 17 8.50 -5.95 -7.62
CA HIS A 17 8.74 -5.03 -6.49
C HIS A 17 8.90 -5.74 -5.15
N GLY A 18 8.70 -7.06 -5.10
CA GLY A 18 8.82 -7.85 -3.88
C GLY A 18 7.61 -7.75 -2.95
N ILE A 19 6.52 -7.10 -3.37
CA ILE A 19 5.32 -6.91 -2.57
C ILE A 19 4.05 -6.94 -3.42
N ASP A 20 3.03 -7.67 -2.96
CA ASP A 20 1.69 -7.67 -3.55
C ASP A 20 0.72 -6.70 -2.85
N PHE A 21 -0.49 -6.54 -3.39
CA PHE A 21 -1.48 -5.60 -2.82
C PHE A 21 -2.01 -6.03 -1.45
N LEU A 22 -2.05 -7.33 -1.14
CA LEU A 22 -2.53 -7.82 0.16
C LEU A 22 -1.47 -7.58 1.24
N GLU A 23 -0.19 -7.82 0.91
CA GLU A 23 0.95 -7.50 1.77
C GLU A 23 1.03 -6.00 2.04
N ALA A 24 0.83 -5.17 1.00
CA ALA A 24 0.80 -3.72 1.17
C ALA A 24 -0.37 -3.25 2.07
N GLN A 25 -1.55 -3.88 1.97
CA GLN A 25 -2.66 -3.60 2.88
C GLN A 25 -2.33 -3.97 4.33
N ALA A 26 -1.69 -5.12 4.56
CA ALA A 26 -1.28 -5.53 5.89
C ALA A 26 -0.31 -4.53 6.53
N LEU A 27 0.68 -4.03 5.77
CA LEU A 27 1.59 -2.97 6.23
C LEU A 27 0.84 -1.66 6.54
N TRP A 28 -0.20 -1.34 5.77
CA TRP A 28 -1.01 -0.14 6.04
C TRP A 28 -1.85 -0.28 7.32
N GLN A 29 -2.26 -1.49 7.65
CA GLN A 29 -3.03 -1.81 8.87
C GLN A 29 -2.14 -2.05 10.08
N ASP A 30 -0.81 -2.14 9.89
CA ASP A 30 0.15 -2.33 10.96
C ASP A 30 0.02 -1.20 12.00
N THR A 31 -0.05 -1.59 13.28
CA THR A 31 -0.16 -0.68 14.41
C THR A 31 1.15 0.06 14.69
N ASP A 32 2.28 -0.51 14.28
CA ASP A 32 3.62 0.05 14.46
C ASP A 32 4.06 0.91 13.26
N ARG A 33 3.17 1.15 12.28
CA ARG A 33 3.46 2.03 11.15
C ARG A 33 3.79 3.46 11.63
N ILE A 34 4.68 4.12 10.89
CA ILE A 34 5.01 5.52 11.13
C ILE A 34 4.25 6.38 10.12
N GLU A 35 3.45 7.32 10.60
CA GLU A 35 2.77 8.31 9.79
C GLU A 35 3.58 9.62 9.77
N VAL A 36 3.85 10.14 8.57
CA VAL A 36 4.56 11.40 8.39
C VAL A 36 3.61 12.40 7.74
N PRO A 37 3.39 13.60 8.34
CA PRO A 37 2.49 14.58 7.76
C PRO A 37 3.01 15.03 6.39
N ALA A 38 2.09 15.16 5.44
CA ALA A 38 2.41 15.70 4.13
C ALA A 38 2.89 17.15 4.25
N ARG A 39 3.84 17.56 3.39
CA ARG A 39 4.20 18.97 3.25
C ARG A 39 3.07 19.70 2.52
N THR A 40 2.13 20.24 3.28
CA THR A 40 1.06 21.10 2.74
C THR A 40 1.56 22.53 2.70
N TYR A 41 1.39 23.22 1.55
CA TYR A 41 1.56 24.66 1.48
C TYR A 41 0.21 25.30 1.81
N GLU A 42 0.15 26.08 2.87
CA GLU A 42 -0.98 26.99 3.08
C GLU A 42 -0.73 28.24 2.24
N GLY A 43 -1.63 28.50 1.29
CA GLY A 43 -1.65 29.72 0.47
C GLY A 43 -2.65 30.72 1.02
#